data_AF-A0A9E5WRE5-F1
#
_entry.id   AF-A0A9E5WRE5-F1
#
_cell.length_a   1.000
_cell.length_b   1.000
_cell.length_c   1.000
_cell.angle_alpha   90.00
_cell.angle_beta   90.00
_cell.angle_gamma   90.00
#
_symmetry.space_group_name_H-M   'P 1'
#
loop_
_entity.id
_entity.type
_entity.pdbx_description
1 polymer ?
#
loop_
_entity_poly.entity_id
_entity_poly.type
_entity_poly.pdbx_seq_one_letter_code
_entity_poly.pdbx_strand_id
1 'polypeptide(L)'
;MQKLIQELKTPYTLYVTPAHQPVTKEQFRILAEGGMDFALHPDFFHGGLEFVEQKFVAQLRKAEQDVGGAIVGERPHSGRWDSVRELPIWAERAGVQYDSILGQKWWKSKPAYEGYWVGTGLPYSFIDPGSYRRLDVMEIPILFGDNDPFLQPRRYSVRYKPGAHKTFMSGRGQTEDEAFETCRRLLDEAIEKYHTVVGYCWHPVYLAKTELNLNAAYSTDRHFRKCISYAKRRGVGLTGTNALNAFWRARNKVRFQGVAWRPESLTAQFRLSSEASIDALTLIAPLKLQGKRARICVNGAAKQYVRADVLGQPQAMFTVDVVPGDVSIEIKYD
;
A
#
# COMPACT_ATOMS: atom_id res chain seq x y z
N MET A 1 -3.94 20.54 0.12
CA MET A 1 -3.86 19.11 0.50
C MET A 1 -4.54 18.80 1.84
N GLN A 2 -4.11 19.41 2.97
CA GLN A 2 -4.72 19.15 4.29
C GLN A 2 -6.25 19.33 4.31
N LYS A 3 -6.76 20.46 3.81
CA LYS A 3 -8.20 20.71 3.66
C LYS A 3 -8.92 19.56 2.92
N LEU A 4 -8.34 19.10 1.81
CA LEU A 4 -8.92 18.03 0.98
C LEU A 4 -8.97 16.68 1.71
N ILE A 5 -7.91 16.35 2.44
CA ILE A 5 -7.81 15.12 3.25
C ILE A 5 -8.82 15.15 4.41
N GLN A 6 -8.95 16.28 5.10
CA GLN A 6 -9.92 16.47 6.17
C GLN A 6 -11.36 16.45 5.67
N GLU A 7 -11.66 17.18 4.59
CA GLU A 7 -12.98 17.23 3.96
C GLU A 7 -13.42 15.82 3.55
N LEU A 8 -12.54 15.07 2.88
CA LEU A 8 -12.83 13.73 2.44
C LEU A 8 -12.67 12.69 3.54
N LYS A 9 -12.24 13.05 4.76
CA LYS A 9 -11.94 12.13 5.88
C LYS A 9 -11.20 10.89 5.39
N THR A 10 -10.04 11.08 4.79
CA THR A 10 -9.22 9.99 4.25
C THR A 10 -7.83 10.04 4.89
N PRO A 11 -7.26 8.91 5.31
CA PRO A 11 -5.85 8.87 5.68
C PRO A 11 -4.96 9.08 4.45
N TYR A 12 -3.75 9.57 4.67
CA TYR A 12 -2.77 9.82 3.62
C TYR A 12 -1.35 9.73 4.17
N THR A 13 -0.45 9.05 3.46
CA THR A 13 0.98 9.04 3.76
C THR A 13 1.71 9.97 2.79
N LEU A 14 2.30 11.04 3.32
CA LEU A 14 3.10 11.98 2.55
C LEU A 14 4.55 11.49 2.49
N TYR A 15 5.02 11.19 1.28
CA TYR A 15 6.41 10.87 1.02
C TYR A 15 7.22 12.18 0.90
N VAL A 16 8.01 12.48 1.92
CA VAL A 16 8.75 13.75 2.08
C VAL A 16 10.12 13.64 1.39
N THR A 17 10.40 14.56 0.47
CA THR A 17 11.73 14.63 -0.16
C THR A 17 12.74 15.27 0.79
N PRO A 18 14.01 14.85 0.74
CA PRO A 18 15.09 15.41 1.56
C PRO A 18 15.59 16.79 1.04
N ALA A 19 15.10 17.26 -0.11
CA ALA A 19 15.37 18.62 -0.58
C ALA A 19 14.67 19.64 0.32
N HIS A 20 15.24 20.86 0.43
CA HIS A 20 14.63 21.94 1.20
C HIS A 20 13.17 22.15 0.77
N GLN A 21 12.23 21.82 1.65
CA GLN A 21 10.81 22.07 1.45
C GLN A 21 10.46 23.45 2.05
N PRO A 22 9.55 24.22 1.44
CA PRO A 22 8.99 25.42 2.06
C PRO A 22 7.98 25.06 3.16
N VAL A 23 8.30 24.04 3.96
CA VAL A 23 7.46 23.47 5.02
C VAL A 23 8.25 23.51 6.30
N THR A 24 7.77 24.27 7.29
CA THR A 24 8.39 24.35 8.61
C THR A 24 8.08 23.10 9.44
N LYS A 25 8.86 22.86 10.49
CA LYS A 25 8.57 21.80 11.47
C LYS A 25 7.16 21.91 12.06
N GLU A 26 6.72 23.14 12.30
CA GLU A 26 5.38 23.43 12.81
C GLU A 26 4.29 23.04 11.79
N GLN A 27 4.52 23.27 10.50
CA GLN A 27 3.60 22.82 9.46
C GLN A 27 3.57 21.28 9.36
N PHE A 28 4.71 20.59 9.51
CA PHE A 28 4.71 19.12 9.61
C PHE A 28 3.92 18.62 10.82
N ARG A 29 4.07 19.26 12.00
CA ARG A 29 3.27 18.94 13.19
C ARG A 29 1.77 19.08 12.92
N ILE A 30 1.35 20.19 12.30
CA ILE A 30 -0.06 20.43 11.92
C ILE A 30 -0.59 19.37 10.95
N LEU A 31 0.23 18.92 9.98
CA LEU A 31 -0.14 17.85 9.06
C LEU A 31 -0.30 16.51 9.79
N ALA A 32 0.60 16.20 10.73
CA ALA A 32 0.54 15.00 11.57
C ALA A 32 -0.73 14.96 12.43
N GLU A 33 -1.05 16.07 13.11
CA GLU A 33 -2.28 16.23 13.90
C GLU A 33 -3.54 16.16 13.05
N GLY A 34 -3.43 16.51 11.76
CA GLY A 34 -4.47 16.31 10.76
C GLY A 34 -4.63 14.87 10.28
N GLY A 35 -3.89 13.91 10.84
CA GLY A 35 -3.96 12.49 10.52
C GLY A 35 -3.13 12.06 9.30
N MET A 36 -2.10 12.85 8.92
CA MET A 36 -1.14 12.43 7.89
C MET A 36 0.06 11.72 8.50
N ASP A 37 0.47 10.66 7.84
CA ASP A 37 1.71 9.96 8.12
C ASP A 37 2.83 10.46 7.20
N PHE A 38 4.09 10.25 7.60
CA PHE A 38 5.24 10.59 6.78
C PHE A 38 6.08 9.35 6.42
N ALA A 39 6.61 9.38 5.20
CA ALA A 39 7.55 8.40 4.66
C ALA A 39 8.65 9.14 3.89
N LEU A 40 9.78 8.48 3.61
CA LEU A 40 10.89 9.08 2.86
C LEU A 40 10.60 9.04 1.36
N HIS A 41 10.86 10.14 0.65
CA HIS A 41 10.91 10.18 -0.81
C HIS A 41 12.36 10.41 -1.26
N PRO A 42 13.26 9.40 -1.20
CA PRO A 42 14.66 9.65 -1.44
C PRO A 42 14.89 10.09 -2.88
N ASP A 43 15.75 11.09 -3.04
CA ASP A 43 16.05 11.73 -4.30
C ASP A 43 17.51 11.52 -4.67
N PHE A 44 17.72 10.68 -5.69
CA PHE A 44 19.03 10.41 -6.26
C PHE A 44 19.22 11.08 -7.62
N PHE A 45 18.24 11.86 -8.11
CA PHE A 45 18.29 12.52 -9.42
C PHE A 45 19.00 13.85 -9.32
N HIS A 46 18.67 14.64 -8.29
CA HIS A 46 19.26 15.94 -8.08
C HIS A 46 20.53 15.82 -7.21
N GLY A 47 21.64 16.44 -7.66
CA GLY A 47 22.91 16.44 -6.94
C GLY A 47 23.82 15.21 -7.12
N GLY A 48 24.15 14.85 -8.37
CA GLY A 48 25.32 14.01 -8.68
C GLY A 48 25.10 12.53 -8.99
N LEU A 49 23.85 12.03 -9.04
CA LEU A 49 23.50 10.62 -9.35
C LEU A 49 24.11 9.54 -8.44
N GLU A 50 24.84 9.91 -7.39
CA GLU A 50 25.38 8.99 -6.40
C GLU A 50 24.25 8.15 -5.81
N PHE A 51 24.25 6.85 -6.09
CA PHE A 51 23.26 5.89 -5.62
C PHE A 51 23.95 4.95 -4.66
N VAL A 52 24.10 5.42 -3.44
CA VAL A 52 24.88 4.76 -2.38
C VAL A 52 24.14 4.86 -1.05
N GLU A 53 24.36 3.85 -0.20
CA GLU A 53 23.71 3.71 1.11
C GLU A 53 23.90 4.95 2.00
N GLN A 54 25.10 5.56 2.01
CA GLN A 54 25.40 6.73 2.83
C GLN A 54 24.49 7.92 2.49
N LYS A 55 24.19 8.10 1.20
CA LYS A 55 23.31 9.18 0.73
C LYS A 55 21.86 8.88 1.10
N PHE A 56 21.42 7.63 0.98
CA PHE A 56 20.09 7.20 1.45
C PHE A 56 19.91 7.50 2.95
N VAL A 57 20.87 7.08 3.78
CA VAL A 57 20.83 7.30 5.24
C VAL A 57 20.85 8.78 5.58
N ALA A 58 21.67 9.59 4.91
CA ALA A 58 21.70 11.04 5.13
C ALA A 58 20.35 11.71 4.81
N GLN A 59 19.70 11.28 3.72
CA GLN A 59 18.37 11.76 3.33
C GLN A 59 17.30 11.34 4.34
N LEU A 60 17.35 10.10 4.82
CA LEU A 60 16.46 9.60 5.87
C LEU A 60 16.59 10.44 7.14
N ARG A 61 17.81 10.64 7.66
CA ARG A 61 18.06 11.43 8.88
C ARG A 61 17.58 12.87 8.75
N LYS A 62 17.78 13.49 7.58
CA LYS A 62 17.26 14.82 7.32
C LYS A 62 15.73 14.84 7.36
N ALA A 63 15.07 13.89 6.69
CA ALA A 63 13.62 13.83 6.67
C ALA A 63 13.05 13.60 8.08
N GLU A 64 13.64 12.70 8.87
CA GLU A 64 13.28 12.47 10.29
C GLU A 64 13.42 13.75 11.12
N GLN A 65 14.49 14.52 10.92
CA GLN A 65 14.72 15.79 11.59
C GLN A 65 13.70 16.86 11.19
N ASP A 66 13.29 16.90 9.93
CA ASP A 66 12.33 17.86 9.39
C ASP A 66 10.91 17.56 9.88
N VAL A 67 10.50 16.28 9.89
CA VAL A 67 9.16 15.85 10.35
C VAL A 67 9.06 15.71 11.87
N GLY A 68 10.19 15.59 12.57
CA GLY A 68 10.23 15.46 14.03
C GLY A 68 9.89 14.05 14.54
N GLY A 69 10.11 13.01 13.75
CA GLY A 69 9.76 11.63 14.09
C GLY A 69 10.45 10.60 13.22
N ALA A 70 10.38 9.33 13.65
CA ALA A 70 10.95 8.21 12.91
C ALA A 70 10.16 7.94 11.63
N ILE A 71 10.87 7.64 10.53
CA ILE A 71 10.27 7.28 9.25
C ILE A 71 10.40 5.78 9.05
N VAL A 72 9.28 5.09 8.83
CA VAL A 72 9.22 3.63 8.69
C VAL A 72 9.02 3.17 7.25
N GLY A 73 8.92 4.09 6.30
CA GLY A 73 8.57 3.81 4.93
C GLY A 73 9.37 4.64 3.94
N GLU A 74 9.52 4.14 2.72
CA GLU A 74 10.14 4.87 1.65
C GLU A 74 9.46 4.62 0.30
N ARG A 75 9.70 5.52 -0.64
CA ARG A 75 9.36 5.36 -2.06
C ARG A 75 10.35 6.18 -2.87
N PRO A 76 11.23 5.61 -3.69
CA PRO A 76 12.25 6.39 -4.38
C PRO A 76 11.67 7.32 -5.44
N HIS A 77 12.25 8.52 -5.58
CA HIS A 77 11.86 9.47 -6.61
C HIS A 77 11.94 8.83 -8.00
N SER A 78 10.93 9.09 -8.85
CA SER A 78 10.79 8.47 -10.18
C SER A 78 10.91 6.94 -10.20
N GLY A 79 10.68 6.28 -9.07
CA GLY A 79 10.82 4.83 -8.94
C GLY A 79 12.20 4.30 -9.26
N ARG A 80 13.25 5.08 -8.97
CA ARG A 80 14.63 4.62 -9.20
C ARG A 80 14.93 3.46 -8.27
N TRP A 81 15.09 2.30 -8.89
CA TRP A 81 15.40 1.04 -8.24
C TRP A 81 16.23 0.22 -9.23
N ASP A 82 17.40 -0.27 -8.82
CA ASP A 82 18.27 -1.07 -9.71
C ASP A 82 18.23 -2.57 -9.33
N SER A 83 18.40 -2.91 -8.05
CA SER A 83 18.19 -4.27 -7.55
C SER A 83 17.73 -4.36 -6.09
N VAL A 84 17.24 -5.54 -5.67
CA VAL A 84 16.94 -5.86 -4.25
C VAL A 84 18.17 -5.67 -3.36
N ARG A 85 19.38 -5.83 -3.91
CA ARG A 85 20.63 -5.76 -3.13
C ARG A 85 21.06 -4.33 -2.76
N GLU A 86 20.28 -3.32 -3.17
CA GLU A 86 20.54 -1.92 -2.88
C GLU A 86 19.46 -1.37 -1.96
N LEU A 87 18.46 -0.64 -2.48
CA LEU A 87 17.48 0.09 -1.68
C LEU A 87 16.81 -0.76 -0.60
N PRO A 88 16.27 -1.96 -0.88
CA PRO A 88 15.67 -2.78 0.19
C PRO A 88 16.64 -3.18 1.31
N ILE A 89 17.91 -3.49 0.98
CA ILE A 89 18.92 -3.83 2.01
C ILE A 89 19.34 -2.59 2.80
N TRP A 90 19.51 -1.44 2.13
CA TRP A 90 19.85 -0.17 2.80
C TRP A 90 18.71 0.26 3.73
N ALA A 91 17.46 0.15 3.26
CA ALA A 91 16.25 0.42 4.02
C ALA A 91 16.20 -0.45 5.28
N GLU A 92 16.42 -1.77 5.15
CA GLU A 92 16.42 -2.71 6.29
C GLU A 92 17.46 -2.32 7.34
N ARG A 93 18.70 -2.06 6.92
CA ARG A 93 19.80 -1.65 7.81
C ARG A 93 19.54 -0.31 8.49
N ALA A 94 18.84 0.58 7.82
CA ALA A 94 18.45 1.89 8.35
C ALA A 94 17.20 1.84 9.26
N GLY A 95 16.53 0.68 9.37
CA GLY A 95 15.31 0.51 10.17
C GLY A 95 14.01 0.93 9.48
N VAL A 96 14.06 1.20 8.17
CA VAL A 96 12.86 1.37 7.33
C VAL A 96 12.19 0.00 7.17
N GLN A 97 10.86 -0.04 7.18
CA GLN A 97 10.07 -1.27 7.23
C GLN A 97 9.39 -1.62 5.90
N TYR A 98 9.21 -0.64 5.01
CA TYR A 98 8.61 -0.88 3.70
C TYR A 98 9.14 0.06 2.61
N ASP A 99 9.10 -0.44 1.37
CA ASP A 99 9.19 0.30 0.10
C ASP A 99 7.83 0.28 -0.60
N SER A 100 7.53 1.27 -1.44
CA SER A 100 6.22 1.39 -2.10
C SER A 100 6.33 1.86 -3.54
N ILE A 101 6.81 0.98 -4.42
CA ILE A 101 7.15 1.37 -5.80
C ILE A 101 6.90 0.30 -6.87
N LEU A 102 7.03 -0.99 -6.55
CA LEU A 102 7.09 -2.09 -7.51
C LEU A 102 5.72 -2.61 -7.96
N GLY A 103 4.71 -1.75 -8.00
CA GLY A 103 3.40 -2.13 -8.53
C GLY A 103 3.23 -1.87 -10.03
N GLN A 104 3.94 -0.90 -10.62
CA GLN A 104 3.82 -0.56 -12.05
C GLN A 104 4.99 -1.04 -12.89
N LYS A 105 4.72 -1.45 -14.14
CA LYS A 105 5.75 -1.77 -15.13
C LYS A 105 5.76 -0.80 -16.29
N TRP A 106 6.95 -0.29 -16.58
CA TRP A 106 7.24 0.61 -17.70
C TRP A 106 7.98 -0.14 -18.80
N TRP A 107 7.60 0.10 -20.06
CA TRP A 107 8.22 -0.53 -21.22
C TRP A 107 8.82 0.50 -22.17
N LYS A 108 9.88 0.11 -22.90
CA LYS A 108 10.52 0.97 -23.90
C LYS A 108 9.57 1.36 -25.03
N SER A 109 8.76 0.40 -25.49
CA SER A 109 7.96 0.50 -26.72
C SER A 109 6.45 0.50 -26.49
N LYS A 110 6.00 0.38 -25.24
CA LYS A 110 4.57 0.32 -24.89
C LYS A 110 4.27 1.33 -23.79
N PRO A 111 3.06 1.92 -23.76
CA PRO A 111 2.58 2.67 -22.61
C PRO A 111 2.67 1.85 -21.32
N ALA A 112 2.62 2.52 -20.17
CA ALA A 112 2.48 1.86 -18.89
C ALA A 112 1.23 0.96 -18.90
N TYR A 113 1.32 -0.17 -18.21
CA TYR A 113 0.19 -1.06 -18.02
C TYR A 113 -0.21 -1.06 -16.55
N GLU A 114 -1.49 -0.81 -16.27
CA GLU A 114 -2.04 -0.94 -14.92
C GLU A 114 -2.27 -2.40 -14.60
N GLY A 115 -1.62 -2.88 -13.56
CA GLY A 115 -1.78 -4.24 -13.07
C GLY A 115 -0.70 -4.54 -12.04
N TYR A 116 -0.81 -5.68 -11.38
CA TYR A 116 0.19 -6.10 -10.42
C TYR A 116 1.39 -6.71 -11.13
N TRP A 117 2.48 -5.95 -11.24
CA TRP A 117 3.69 -6.42 -11.90
C TRP A 117 4.17 -7.79 -11.39
N VAL A 118 4.19 -7.97 -10.06
CA VAL A 118 4.60 -9.21 -9.41
C VAL A 118 3.43 -10.17 -9.15
N GLY A 119 2.27 -9.95 -9.78
CA GLY A 119 1.09 -10.80 -9.65
C GLY A 119 0.28 -10.60 -8.36
N THR A 120 0.62 -9.62 -7.53
CA THR A 120 -0.13 -9.29 -6.30
C THR A 120 -0.16 -7.79 -6.01
N GLY A 121 -1.28 -7.31 -5.47
CA GLY A 121 -1.38 -5.98 -4.84
C GLY A 121 -1.32 -6.02 -3.33
N LEU A 122 -1.20 -7.21 -2.75
CA LEU A 122 -0.97 -7.38 -1.31
C LEU A 122 0.49 -7.10 -0.99
N PRO A 123 0.79 -6.55 0.20
CA PRO A 123 2.18 -6.38 0.62
C PRO A 123 2.93 -7.71 0.66
N TYR A 124 4.19 -7.70 0.23
CA TYR A 124 5.03 -8.91 0.17
C TYR A 124 6.46 -8.59 0.61
N SER A 125 7.19 -9.60 1.08
CA SER A 125 8.59 -9.38 1.49
C SER A 125 9.56 -9.60 0.35
N PHE A 126 10.62 -8.82 0.35
CA PHE A 126 11.77 -9.06 -0.49
C PHE A 126 12.55 -10.30 -0.02
N ILE A 127 13.16 -11.00 -0.97
CA ILE A 127 14.10 -12.09 -0.72
C ILE A 127 15.47 -11.65 -1.20
N ASP A 128 16.47 -11.67 -0.32
CA ASP A 128 17.85 -11.41 -0.71
C ASP A 128 18.36 -12.57 -1.58
N PRO A 129 18.71 -12.35 -2.87
CA PRO A 129 19.17 -13.43 -3.73
C PRO A 129 20.57 -13.94 -3.37
N GLY A 130 21.32 -13.26 -2.49
CA GLY A 130 22.63 -13.73 -2.02
C GLY A 130 22.55 -14.74 -0.88
N SER A 131 21.64 -14.51 0.06
CA SER A 131 21.47 -15.36 1.26
C SER A 131 20.19 -16.18 1.26
N TYR A 132 19.28 -15.94 0.30
CA TYR A 132 17.90 -16.47 0.27
C TYR A 132 17.06 -16.12 1.50
N ARG A 133 17.53 -15.19 2.35
CA ARG A 133 16.78 -14.75 3.51
C ARG A 133 15.67 -13.79 3.09
N ARG A 134 14.58 -13.83 3.85
CA ARG A 134 13.54 -12.80 3.81
C ARG A 134 14.11 -11.52 4.43
N LEU A 135 14.01 -10.40 3.71
CA LEU A 135 14.32 -9.09 4.26
C LEU A 135 13.20 -8.63 5.21
N ASP A 136 13.56 -7.90 6.25
CA ASP A 136 12.62 -7.20 7.15
C ASP A 136 12.15 -5.87 6.57
N VAL A 137 12.08 -5.79 5.24
CA VAL A 137 11.46 -4.73 4.45
C VAL A 137 10.43 -5.38 3.53
N MET A 138 9.22 -4.83 3.50
CA MET A 138 8.18 -5.27 2.57
C MET A 138 7.99 -4.29 1.43
N GLU A 139 7.60 -4.79 0.26
CA GLU A 139 6.98 -3.97 -0.77
C GLU A 139 5.50 -3.78 -0.45
N ILE A 140 5.02 -2.54 -0.58
CA ILE A 140 3.60 -2.18 -0.65
C ILE A 140 3.31 -1.60 -2.04
N PRO A 141 2.75 -2.41 -2.96
CA PRO A 141 2.65 -2.04 -4.37
C PRO A 141 1.80 -0.78 -4.63
N ILE A 142 2.32 0.12 -5.46
CA ILE A 142 1.55 1.22 -6.05
C ILE A 142 0.96 0.78 -7.39
N LEU A 143 -0.35 0.83 -7.55
CA LEU A 143 -1.01 0.42 -8.80
C LEU A 143 -1.18 1.59 -9.76
N PHE A 144 -1.43 2.78 -9.23
CA PHE A 144 -1.77 3.96 -10.02
C PHE A 144 -1.08 5.21 -9.48
N GLY A 145 -0.63 6.09 -10.37
CA GLY A 145 0.00 7.35 -9.99
C GLY A 145 -0.37 8.45 -10.97
N ASP A 146 -0.69 9.65 -10.48
CA ASP A 146 -1.19 10.77 -11.31
C ASP A 146 -0.24 11.22 -12.42
N ASN A 147 1.06 10.98 -12.31
CA ASN A 147 1.99 11.32 -13.39
C ASN A 147 1.63 10.67 -14.73
N ASP A 148 1.32 9.38 -14.74
CA ASP A 148 1.11 8.65 -15.98
C ASP A 148 -0.18 8.96 -16.75
N PRO A 149 -1.38 8.96 -16.15
CA PRO A 149 -2.62 9.17 -16.88
C PRO A 149 -2.68 10.58 -17.47
N PHE A 150 -2.24 11.61 -16.74
CA PHE A 150 -2.51 13.01 -17.09
C PHE A 150 -1.40 13.68 -17.92
N LEU A 151 -0.15 13.20 -17.83
CA LEU A 151 0.90 13.71 -18.69
C LEU A 151 0.56 13.43 -20.16
N GLN A 152 0.84 14.40 -21.03
CA GLN A 152 0.74 14.16 -22.48
C GLN A 152 1.71 13.06 -22.90
N PRO A 153 1.31 12.16 -23.82
CA PRO A 153 2.16 11.06 -24.27
C PRO A 153 3.51 11.55 -24.79
N ARG A 154 4.59 11.06 -24.19
CA ARG A 154 5.96 11.42 -24.56
C ARG A 154 6.95 10.32 -24.26
N ARG A 155 8.08 10.33 -24.98
CA ARG A 155 9.23 9.51 -24.62
C ARG A 155 9.94 10.15 -23.44
N TYR A 156 9.97 9.44 -22.32
CA TYR A 156 10.67 9.86 -21.11
C TYR A 156 12.04 9.17 -21.07
N SER A 157 13.07 9.87 -20.61
CA SER A 157 14.43 9.36 -20.47
C SER A 157 14.92 9.62 -19.05
N VAL A 158 15.23 8.55 -18.33
CA VAL A 158 15.76 8.58 -16.97
C VAL A 158 17.23 8.20 -17.02
N ARG A 159 18.09 9.11 -16.59
CA ARG A 159 19.48 8.79 -16.27
C ARG A 159 19.52 8.15 -14.89
N TYR A 160 19.94 6.88 -14.82
CA TYR A 160 19.89 6.10 -13.58
C TYR A 160 21.28 5.74 -13.04
N LYS A 161 22.35 6.03 -13.80
CA LYS A 161 23.75 6.04 -13.36
C LYS A 161 24.61 6.83 -14.36
N PRO A 162 25.86 7.18 -14.04
CA PRO A 162 26.75 7.83 -15.01
C PRO A 162 26.82 7.06 -16.34
N GLY A 163 26.60 7.75 -17.46
CA GLY A 163 26.63 7.16 -18.80
C GLY A 163 25.44 6.26 -19.18
N ALA A 164 24.47 5.98 -18.30
CA ALA A 164 23.38 5.05 -18.59
C ALA A 164 21.98 5.68 -18.47
N HIS A 165 21.17 5.42 -19.50
CA HIS A 165 19.81 5.93 -19.62
C HIS A 165 18.82 4.78 -19.86
N LYS A 166 17.64 4.86 -19.24
CA LYS A 166 16.48 4.05 -19.59
C LYS A 166 15.43 4.98 -20.19
N THR A 167 14.94 4.62 -21.36
CA THR A 167 13.85 5.34 -22.03
C THR A 167 12.57 4.53 -21.96
N PHE A 168 11.43 5.18 -21.78
CA PHE A 168 10.12 4.53 -21.80
C PHE A 168 9.06 5.50 -22.30
N MET A 169 7.92 4.96 -22.73
CA MET A 169 6.75 5.78 -23.04
C MET A 169 6.02 6.08 -21.74
N SER A 170 5.71 7.36 -21.51
CA SER A 170 4.96 7.82 -20.35
C SER A 170 3.94 8.85 -20.78
N GLY A 171 2.88 8.99 -19.99
CA GLY A 171 1.80 9.90 -20.32
C GLY A 171 0.76 9.24 -21.20
N ARG A 172 -0.51 9.42 -20.85
CA ARG A 172 -1.66 9.00 -21.65
C ARG A 172 -2.57 10.14 -22.07
N GLY A 173 -2.34 11.35 -21.56
CA GLY A 173 -3.13 12.54 -21.88
C GLY A 173 -4.62 12.39 -21.54
N GLN A 174 -4.95 11.55 -20.54
CA GLN A 174 -6.31 11.29 -20.11
C GLN A 174 -6.89 12.50 -19.38
N THR A 175 -8.20 12.66 -19.48
CA THR A 175 -8.99 13.51 -18.60
C THR A 175 -9.14 12.87 -17.21
N GLU A 176 -9.52 13.66 -16.21
CA GLU A 176 -9.86 13.16 -14.87
C GLU A 176 -11.00 12.15 -14.87
N ASP A 177 -11.89 12.19 -15.88
CA ASP A 177 -13.03 11.28 -15.99
C ASP A 177 -12.60 9.92 -16.57
N GLU A 178 -11.73 9.92 -17.58
CA GLU A 178 -11.16 8.69 -18.15
C GLU A 178 -10.21 7.97 -17.17
N ALA A 179 -9.38 8.74 -16.47
CA ALA A 179 -8.51 8.20 -15.41
C ALA A 179 -9.34 7.58 -14.27
N PHE A 180 -10.47 8.23 -13.91
CA PHE A 180 -11.37 7.71 -12.90
C PHE A 180 -12.00 6.38 -13.32
N GLU A 181 -12.48 6.23 -14.56
CA GLU A 181 -13.04 4.95 -15.02
C GLU A 181 -12.02 3.81 -14.97
N THR A 182 -10.75 4.10 -15.24
CA THR A 182 -9.65 3.13 -15.06
C THR A 182 -9.51 2.74 -13.58
N CYS A 183 -9.43 3.72 -12.68
CA CYS A 183 -9.31 3.49 -11.25
C CYS A 183 -10.54 2.74 -10.68
N ARG A 184 -11.74 3.08 -11.17
CA ARG A 184 -13.00 2.44 -10.80
C ARG A 184 -12.97 0.95 -11.14
N ARG A 185 -12.62 0.61 -12.39
CA ARG A 185 -12.50 -0.78 -12.83
C ARG A 185 -11.47 -1.55 -11.99
N LEU A 186 -10.31 -0.95 -11.71
CA LEU A 186 -9.26 -1.59 -10.90
C LEU A 186 -9.75 -1.85 -9.47
N LEU A 187 -10.49 -0.92 -8.87
CA LEU A 187 -11.07 -1.11 -7.55
C LEU A 187 -12.14 -2.21 -7.55
N ASP A 188 -13.02 -2.22 -8.55
CA ASP A 188 -14.07 -3.23 -8.69
C ASP A 188 -13.44 -4.63 -8.82
N GLU A 189 -12.42 -4.78 -9.66
CA GLU A 189 -11.67 -6.02 -9.79
C GLU A 189 -10.94 -6.40 -8.50
N ALA A 190 -10.40 -5.43 -7.76
CA ALA A 190 -9.77 -5.68 -6.46
C ALA A 190 -10.76 -6.19 -5.41
N ILE A 191 -12.00 -5.71 -5.43
CA ILE A 191 -13.08 -6.15 -4.52
C ILE A 191 -13.60 -7.53 -4.93
N GLU A 192 -13.88 -7.72 -6.23
CA GLU A 192 -14.70 -8.82 -6.72
C GLU A 192 -13.87 -10.04 -7.12
N LYS A 193 -12.61 -9.84 -7.54
CA LYS A 193 -11.77 -10.90 -8.11
C LYS A 193 -10.52 -11.15 -7.30
N TYR A 194 -9.75 -10.11 -7.02
CA TYR A 194 -8.38 -10.25 -6.53
C TYR A 194 -8.24 -10.15 -5.01
N HIS A 195 -9.22 -9.58 -4.31
CA HIS A 195 -9.23 -9.38 -2.85
C HIS A 195 -7.93 -8.75 -2.33
N THR A 196 -7.59 -7.59 -2.90
CA THR A 196 -6.26 -6.98 -2.79
C THR A 196 -6.31 -5.48 -2.47
N VAL A 197 -5.17 -4.89 -2.10
CA VAL A 197 -5.01 -3.44 -1.92
C VAL A 197 -4.81 -2.77 -3.28
N VAL A 198 -5.41 -1.59 -3.46
CA VAL A 198 -5.15 -0.70 -4.59
C VAL A 198 -4.39 0.54 -4.11
N GLY A 199 -3.08 0.56 -4.36
CA GLY A 199 -2.22 1.68 -3.99
C GLY A 199 -2.29 2.82 -5.02
N TYR A 200 -2.53 4.04 -4.54
CA TYR A 200 -2.56 5.25 -5.37
C TYR A 200 -1.48 6.24 -4.96
N CYS A 201 -0.89 6.91 -5.95
CA CYS A 201 0.08 7.98 -5.79
C CYS A 201 -0.47 9.29 -6.35
N TRP A 202 -0.50 10.32 -5.51
CA TRP A 202 -0.84 11.68 -5.93
C TRP A 202 0.22 12.66 -5.46
N HIS A 203 0.60 13.61 -6.30
CA HIS A 203 1.53 14.66 -5.92
C HIS A 203 0.77 15.88 -5.37
N PRO A 204 1.19 16.46 -4.23
CA PRO A 204 0.52 17.62 -3.64
C PRO A 204 0.36 18.81 -4.59
N VAL A 205 1.33 19.02 -5.49
CA VAL A 205 1.32 20.13 -6.46
C VAL A 205 0.16 20.03 -7.46
N TYR A 206 -0.25 18.82 -7.87
CA TYR A 206 -1.37 18.63 -8.79
C TYR A 206 -2.72 18.64 -8.07
N LEU A 207 -2.78 18.15 -6.83
CA LEU A 207 -3.98 18.23 -5.99
C LEU A 207 -4.31 19.68 -5.58
N ALA A 208 -3.31 20.54 -5.45
CA ALA A 208 -3.47 21.93 -5.03
C ALA A 208 -3.53 22.92 -6.19
N LYS A 209 -3.41 22.45 -7.45
CA LYS A 209 -3.28 23.31 -8.62
C LYS A 209 -4.41 24.33 -8.71
N THR A 210 -5.66 23.88 -8.69
CA THR A 210 -6.84 24.75 -8.88
C THR A 210 -7.01 25.73 -7.71
N GLU A 211 -6.97 25.24 -6.48
CA GLU A 211 -7.17 26.04 -5.25
C GLU A 211 -6.10 27.13 -5.09
N LEU A 212 -4.83 26.82 -5.40
CA LEU A 212 -3.70 27.73 -5.20
C LEU A 212 -3.24 28.41 -6.49
N ASN A 213 -3.98 28.24 -7.60
CA ASN A 213 -3.64 28.77 -8.93
C ASN A 213 -2.17 28.49 -9.33
N LEU A 214 -1.71 27.26 -9.09
CA LEU A 214 -0.31 26.90 -9.35
C LEU A 214 -0.06 26.70 -10.85
N ASN A 215 1.12 27.11 -11.31
CA ASN A 215 1.60 26.77 -12.65
C ASN A 215 2.08 25.31 -12.73
N ALA A 216 1.15 24.37 -12.65
CA ALA A 216 1.40 22.94 -12.76
C ALA A 216 0.79 22.38 -14.06
N ALA A 217 1.35 21.28 -14.58
CA ALA A 217 0.97 20.73 -15.88
C ALA A 217 -0.52 20.31 -15.96
N TYR A 218 -1.09 19.76 -14.88
CA TYR A 218 -2.47 19.27 -14.80
C TYR A 218 -2.98 19.32 -13.36
N SER A 219 -4.31 19.24 -13.19
CA SER A 219 -4.96 19.12 -11.87
C SER A 219 -5.43 17.69 -11.66
N THR A 220 -5.46 17.23 -10.41
CA THR A 220 -5.96 15.90 -10.03
C THR A 220 -6.92 15.92 -8.86
N ASP A 221 -7.40 17.10 -8.47
CA ASP A 221 -8.28 17.27 -7.32
C ASP A 221 -9.65 16.61 -7.53
N ARG A 222 -10.25 16.74 -8.72
CA ARG A 222 -11.56 16.15 -9.05
C ARG A 222 -11.44 14.63 -9.15
N HIS A 223 -10.38 14.12 -9.76
CA HIS A 223 -10.07 12.71 -9.85
C HIS A 223 -9.89 12.09 -8.46
N PHE A 224 -9.09 12.71 -7.58
CA PHE A 224 -8.91 12.27 -6.20
C PHE A 224 -10.26 12.17 -5.46
N ARG A 225 -11.09 13.22 -5.54
CA ARG A 225 -12.43 13.24 -4.94
C ARG A 225 -13.31 12.09 -5.45
N LYS A 226 -13.29 11.83 -6.75
CA LYS A 226 -14.06 10.74 -7.37
C LYS A 226 -13.59 9.37 -6.86
N CYS A 227 -12.29 9.10 -6.86
CA CYS A 227 -11.72 7.84 -6.37
C CYS A 227 -12.10 7.58 -4.90
N ILE A 228 -11.87 8.55 -4.02
CA ILE A 228 -12.18 8.41 -2.58
C ILE A 228 -13.68 8.24 -2.34
N SER A 229 -14.52 9.04 -3.00
CA SER A 229 -15.97 8.95 -2.85
C SER A 229 -16.52 7.62 -3.36
N TYR A 230 -15.98 7.11 -4.47
CA TYR A 230 -16.37 5.82 -5.02
C TYR A 230 -15.98 4.67 -4.09
N ALA A 231 -14.74 4.66 -3.58
CA ALA A 231 -14.28 3.65 -2.63
C ALA A 231 -15.16 3.60 -1.37
N LYS A 232 -15.54 4.76 -0.83
CA LYS A 232 -16.48 4.85 0.31
C LYS A 232 -17.86 4.30 -0.02
N ARG A 233 -18.43 4.62 -1.18
CA ARG A 233 -19.72 4.07 -1.62
C ARG A 233 -19.69 2.55 -1.78
N ARG A 234 -18.54 2.00 -2.18
CA ARG A 234 -18.31 0.55 -2.29
C ARG A 234 -18.03 -0.12 -0.93
N GLY A 235 -17.98 0.64 0.16
CA GLY A 235 -17.70 0.10 1.51
C GLY A 235 -16.25 -0.34 1.71
N VAL A 236 -15.32 0.16 0.90
CA VAL A 236 -13.88 -0.18 1.01
C VAL A 236 -13.23 0.66 2.09
N GLY A 237 -12.46 0.02 2.97
CA GLY A 237 -11.65 0.70 3.97
C GLY A 237 -10.53 1.53 3.32
N LEU A 238 -10.33 2.75 3.78
CA LEU A 238 -9.25 3.62 3.36
C LEU A 238 -8.16 3.60 4.43
N THR A 239 -6.89 3.46 4.02
CA THR A 239 -5.75 3.43 4.94
C THR A 239 -4.54 4.14 4.35
N GLY A 240 -3.67 4.67 5.20
CA GLY A 240 -2.35 5.15 4.83
C GLY A 240 -1.37 3.99 4.67
N THR A 241 -0.23 4.23 4.02
CA THR A 241 0.78 3.18 3.82
C THR A 241 1.44 2.74 5.13
N ASN A 242 1.71 3.67 6.07
CA ASN A 242 2.23 3.33 7.39
C ASN A 242 1.29 2.43 8.19
N ALA A 243 -0.01 2.77 8.23
CA ALA A 243 -1.02 1.97 8.90
C ALA A 243 -1.19 0.58 8.24
N LEU A 244 -1.16 0.50 6.90
CA LEU A 244 -1.17 -0.77 6.19
C LEU A 244 0.07 -1.63 6.53
N ASN A 245 1.27 -1.02 6.57
CA ASN A 245 2.49 -1.70 7.01
C ASN A 245 2.33 -2.24 8.44
N ALA A 246 1.87 -1.43 9.39
CA ALA A 246 1.67 -1.84 10.77
C ALA A 246 0.71 -3.04 10.87
N PHE A 247 -0.45 -2.96 10.21
CA PHE A 247 -1.41 -4.05 10.11
C PHE A 247 -0.77 -5.32 9.53
N TRP A 248 -0.04 -5.20 8.41
CA TRP A 248 0.54 -6.36 7.72
C TRP A 248 1.65 -7.03 8.52
N ARG A 249 2.49 -6.25 9.20
CA ARG A 249 3.51 -6.76 10.12
C ARG A 249 2.87 -7.49 11.29
N ALA A 250 1.84 -6.91 11.90
CA ALA A 250 1.12 -7.54 13.00
C ALA A 250 0.42 -8.84 12.55
N ARG A 251 -0.26 -8.82 11.39
CA ARG A 251 -0.84 -10.00 10.74
C ARG A 251 0.17 -11.14 10.57
N ASN A 252 1.40 -10.84 10.15
CA ASN A 252 2.44 -11.86 9.95
C ASN A 252 2.97 -12.47 11.27
N LYS A 253 2.68 -11.86 12.42
CA LYS A 253 3.02 -12.39 13.75
C LYS A 253 1.94 -13.31 14.32
N VAL A 254 0.74 -13.36 13.72
CA VAL A 254 -0.31 -14.27 14.15
C VAL A 254 0.14 -15.72 14.00
N ARG A 255 -0.16 -16.54 15.01
CA ARG A 255 0.08 -17.98 15.01
C ARG A 255 -1.22 -18.72 15.26
N PHE A 256 -1.47 -19.73 14.43
CA PHE A 256 -2.54 -20.71 14.66
C PHE A 256 -2.02 -21.77 15.63
N GLN A 257 -2.79 -22.05 16.67
CA GLN A 257 -2.46 -23.03 17.70
C GLN A 257 -3.59 -24.03 17.88
N GLY A 258 -3.24 -25.25 18.30
CA GLY A 258 -4.23 -26.28 18.66
C GLY A 258 -5.25 -26.57 17.56
N VAL A 259 -4.80 -26.60 16.30
CA VAL A 259 -5.68 -26.84 15.15
C VAL A 259 -6.20 -28.28 15.22
N ALA A 260 -7.52 -28.42 15.35
CA ALA A 260 -8.21 -29.70 15.44
C ALA A 260 -9.35 -29.76 14.42
N TRP A 261 -9.48 -30.90 13.76
CA TRP A 261 -10.60 -31.22 12.88
C TRP A 261 -11.32 -32.46 13.41
N ARG A 262 -12.64 -32.35 13.61
CA ARG A 262 -13.51 -33.45 14.04
C ARG A 262 -14.44 -33.82 12.88
N PRO A 263 -14.15 -34.88 12.11
CA PRO A 263 -14.92 -35.21 10.92
C PRO A 263 -16.36 -35.62 11.23
N GLU A 264 -16.61 -36.27 12.38
CA GLU A 264 -17.94 -36.76 12.78
C GLU A 264 -18.92 -35.60 13.00
N SER A 265 -18.44 -34.48 13.54
CA SER A 265 -19.24 -33.28 13.77
C SER A 265 -19.01 -32.19 12.72
N LEU A 266 -18.19 -32.45 11.69
CA LEU A 266 -17.71 -31.49 10.70
C LEU A 266 -17.31 -30.15 11.36
N THR A 267 -16.42 -30.22 12.35
CA THR A 267 -16.04 -29.07 13.17
C THR A 267 -14.53 -28.84 13.14
N ALA A 268 -14.11 -27.64 12.76
CA ALA A 268 -12.74 -27.17 12.91
C ALA A 268 -12.66 -26.26 14.15
N GLN A 269 -11.63 -26.47 14.98
CA GLN A 269 -11.33 -25.63 16.13
C GLN A 269 -9.86 -25.24 16.10
N PHE A 270 -9.55 -23.98 16.42
CA PHE A 270 -8.19 -23.51 16.58
C PHE A 270 -8.16 -22.25 17.43
N ARG A 271 -6.97 -21.88 17.91
CA ARG A 271 -6.72 -20.62 18.58
C ARG A 271 -5.81 -19.74 17.74
N LEU A 272 -6.05 -18.44 17.78
CA LEU A 272 -5.15 -17.43 17.27
C LEU A 272 -4.42 -16.79 18.43
N SER A 273 -3.11 -16.65 18.28
CA SER A 273 -2.25 -15.94 19.24
C SER A 273 -1.40 -14.92 18.50
N SER A 274 -1.13 -13.78 19.13
CA SER A 274 -0.26 -12.74 18.60
C SER A 274 0.39 -11.98 19.76
N GLU A 275 1.63 -11.56 19.58
CA GLU A 275 2.34 -10.65 20.51
C GLU A 275 1.89 -9.19 20.34
N ALA A 276 1.16 -8.89 19.26
CA ALA A 276 0.66 -7.55 18.95
C ALA A 276 -0.86 -7.57 18.74
N SER A 277 -1.52 -6.49 19.15
CA SER A 277 -2.94 -6.28 18.84
C SER A 277 -3.14 -6.09 17.34
N ILE A 278 -4.21 -6.67 16.81
CA ILE A 278 -4.61 -6.56 15.41
C ILE A 278 -6.11 -6.35 15.38
N ASP A 279 -6.52 -5.21 14.84
CA ASP A 279 -7.93 -4.92 14.62
C ASP A 279 -8.39 -5.59 13.32
N ALA A 280 -9.55 -6.23 13.39
CA ALA A 280 -10.26 -6.79 12.25
C ALA A 280 -9.44 -7.72 11.33
N LEU A 281 -8.67 -8.65 11.91
CA LEU A 281 -8.00 -9.70 11.14
C LEU A 281 -9.03 -10.53 10.38
N THR A 282 -8.97 -10.51 9.04
CA THR A 282 -9.87 -11.30 8.19
C THR A 282 -9.46 -12.76 8.17
N LEU A 283 -10.39 -13.63 8.52
CA LEU A 283 -10.34 -15.08 8.34
C LEU A 283 -11.33 -15.51 7.28
N ILE A 284 -11.00 -16.59 6.57
CA ILE A 284 -11.84 -17.19 5.54
C ILE A 284 -12.04 -18.67 5.83
N ALA A 285 -13.24 -19.15 5.59
CA ALA A 285 -13.59 -20.56 5.66
C ALA A 285 -14.52 -20.93 4.51
N PRO A 286 -14.51 -22.18 4.00
CA PRO A 286 -15.49 -22.63 3.04
C PRO A 286 -16.90 -22.34 3.54
N LEU A 287 -17.75 -21.72 2.70
CA LEU A 287 -19.12 -21.40 3.11
C LEU A 287 -19.95 -22.67 3.33
N LYS A 288 -19.67 -23.71 2.54
CA LYS A 288 -20.32 -25.01 2.63
C LYS A 288 -19.30 -26.13 2.60
N LEU A 289 -19.60 -27.20 3.33
CA LEU A 289 -18.86 -28.45 3.30
C LEU A 289 -19.88 -29.58 3.36
N GLN A 290 -19.83 -30.52 2.40
CA GLN A 290 -20.78 -31.64 2.30
C GLN A 290 -22.26 -31.18 2.33
N GLY A 291 -22.58 -30.08 1.65
CA GLY A 291 -23.92 -29.50 1.59
C GLY A 291 -24.34 -28.68 2.82
N LYS A 292 -23.66 -28.83 3.96
CA LYS A 292 -23.92 -28.10 5.21
C LYS A 292 -23.24 -26.74 5.23
N ARG A 293 -23.79 -25.77 5.97
CA ARG A 293 -23.34 -24.38 5.95
C ARG A 293 -22.45 -24.06 7.14
N ALA A 294 -21.43 -23.22 6.93
CA ALA A 294 -20.55 -22.78 8.00
C ALA A 294 -21.33 -21.92 9.02
N ARG A 295 -21.18 -22.29 10.29
CA ARG A 295 -21.51 -21.52 11.49
C ARG A 295 -20.21 -21.23 12.22
N ILE A 296 -19.93 -19.95 12.43
CA ILE A 296 -18.66 -19.49 13.00
C ILE A 296 -18.91 -18.98 14.42
N CYS A 297 -18.08 -19.43 15.35
CA CYS A 297 -18.05 -18.93 16.71
C CYS A 297 -16.66 -18.38 17.04
N VAL A 298 -16.61 -17.23 17.71
CA VAL A 298 -15.39 -16.60 18.21
C VAL A 298 -15.53 -16.46 19.71
N ASN A 299 -14.61 -17.05 20.47
CA ASN A 299 -14.67 -17.14 21.94
C ASN A 299 -16.03 -17.69 22.43
N GLY A 300 -16.57 -18.68 21.71
CA GLY A 300 -17.87 -19.31 22.01
C GLY A 300 -19.10 -18.52 21.57
N ALA A 301 -18.96 -17.25 21.18
CA ALA A 301 -20.07 -16.43 20.69
C ALA A 301 -20.23 -16.57 19.18
N ALA A 302 -21.48 -16.64 18.70
CA ALA A 302 -21.77 -16.69 17.27
C ALA A 302 -21.26 -15.42 16.58
N LYS A 303 -20.57 -15.58 15.44
CA LYS A 303 -19.98 -14.50 14.66
C LYS A 303 -20.61 -14.44 13.28
N GLN A 304 -21.06 -13.24 12.92
CA GLN A 304 -21.54 -12.97 11.57
C GLN A 304 -20.38 -12.94 10.57
N TYR A 305 -20.67 -13.34 9.34
CA TYR A 305 -19.72 -13.33 8.24
C TYR A 305 -20.39 -12.79 6.97
N VAL A 306 -19.57 -12.31 6.06
CA VAL A 306 -19.99 -11.92 4.71
C VAL A 306 -19.67 -13.09 3.77
N ARG A 307 -20.57 -13.37 2.82
CA ARG A 307 -20.27 -14.28 1.73
C ARG A 307 -19.41 -13.56 0.69
N ALA A 308 -18.30 -14.15 0.31
CA ALA A 308 -17.50 -13.70 -0.83
C ALA A 308 -17.09 -14.89 -1.68
N ASP A 309 -16.98 -14.69 -2.99
CA ASP A 309 -16.45 -15.71 -3.89
C ASP A 309 -14.95 -15.48 -4.04
N VAL A 310 -14.14 -16.47 -3.66
CA VAL A 310 -12.68 -16.46 -3.76
C VAL A 310 -12.28 -17.59 -4.69
N LEU A 311 -11.64 -17.27 -5.82
CA LEU A 311 -11.27 -18.22 -6.87
C LEU A 311 -12.45 -19.10 -7.34
N GLY A 312 -13.64 -18.49 -7.45
CA GLY A 312 -14.87 -19.17 -7.86
C GLY A 312 -15.53 -20.06 -6.79
N GLN A 313 -14.99 -20.06 -5.56
CA GLN A 313 -15.54 -20.82 -4.45
C GLN A 313 -16.16 -19.90 -3.39
N PRO A 314 -17.41 -20.13 -2.96
CA PRO A 314 -18.03 -19.31 -1.93
C PRO A 314 -17.37 -19.54 -0.57
N GLN A 315 -16.91 -18.46 0.03
CA GLN A 315 -16.29 -18.41 1.35
C GLN A 315 -17.15 -17.61 2.33
N ALA A 316 -17.09 -18.00 3.59
CA ALA A 316 -17.49 -17.17 4.72
C ALA A 316 -16.28 -16.35 5.16
N MET A 317 -16.34 -15.03 4.99
CA MET A 317 -15.33 -14.08 5.43
C MET A 317 -15.78 -13.37 6.71
N PHE A 318 -14.95 -13.40 7.75
CA PHE A 318 -15.25 -12.78 9.03
C PHE A 318 -14.00 -12.16 9.63
N THR A 319 -14.18 -11.12 10.43
CA THR A 319 -13.08 -10.40 11.07
C THR A 319 -13.01 -10.71 12.56
N VAL A 320 -11.80 -10.82 13.09
CA VAL A 320 -11.56 -11.01 14.52
C VAL A 320 -10.54 -9.99 15.01
N ASP A 321 -10.81 -9.40 16.16
CA ASP A 321 -9.82 -8.56 16.84
C ASP A 321 -8.93 -9.50 17.65
N VAL A 322 -7.64 -9.47 17.37
CA VAL A 322 -6.64 -10.27 18.09
C VAL A 322 -5.98 -9.35 19.09
N VAL A 323 -6.13 -9.62 20.38
CA VAL A 323 -5.40 -8.94 21.46
C VAL A 323 -4.30 -9.87 21.99
N PRO A 324 -3.27 -9.36 22.70
CA PRO A 324 -2.31 -10.22 23.38
C PRO A 324 -3.01 -11.28 24.23
N GLY A 325 -2.81 -12.55 23.87
CA GLY A 325 -3.57 -13.69 24.39
C GLY A 325 -4.10 -14.60 23.27
N ASP A 326 -5.02 -15.50 23.64
CA ASP A 326 -5.61 -16.47 22.72
C ASP A 326 -7.06 -16.10 22.35
N VAL A 327 -7.35 -16.07 21.06
CA VAL A 327 -8.72 -15.99 20.52
C VAL A 327 -9.12 -17.37 20.00
N SER A 328 -10.18 -17.95 20.58
CA SER A 328 -10.69 -19.25 20.16
C SER A 328 -11.63 -19.12 18.97
N ILE A 329 -11.41 -19.92 17.93
CA ILE A 329 -12.23 -19.99 16.73
C ILE A 329 -12.80 -21.40 16.59
N GLU A 330 -14.11 -21.48 16.38
CA GLU A 330 -14.81 -22.70 15.99
C GLU A 330 -15.57 -22.47 14.70
N ILE A 331 -15.44 -23.40 13.76
CA ILE A 331 -16.20 -23.44 12.51
C ILE A 331 -16.90 -24.79 12.45
N LYS A 332 -18.22 -24.78 12.55
CA LYS A 332 -19.06 -25.98 12.46
C LYS A 332 -19.88 -25.94 11.18
N TYR A 333 -20.02 -27.08 10.51
CA TYR A 333 -20.88 -27.22 9.35
C TYR A 333 -22.15 -27.99 9.74
N ASP A 334 -23.28 -27.28 9.86
CA ASP A 334 -24.61 -27.84 10.16
C ASP A 334 -25.70 -27.51 9.12
#